data_AF-J9DDN7-F1
#
_entry.id   AF-J9DDN7-F1
#
_cell.length_a   1.000
_cell.length_b   1.000
_cell.length_c   1.000
_cell.angle_alpha   90.00
_cell.angle_beta   90.00
_cell.angle_gamma   90.00
#
_symmetry.space_group_name_H-M   'P 1'
#
loop_
_entity.id
_entity.type
_entity.pdbx_description
1 polymer ?
#
loop_
_entity_poly.entity_id
_entity_poly.type
_entity_poly.pdbx_seq_one_letter_code
_entity_poly.pdbx_strand_id
1 'polypeptide(L)'
;MTNAVAPAGRIRPDDGTFGRPATAIDRDTGAAADNKLFAQRAVAAGAGFDLHGRLLCTLGEGAAQRETVDAALDRLAVVLAPLAAGIEIGKGTRHGYGRLRLAAVTSVAVRCFGPDGYGPADGDAAKSNAARDLQQRIEARRPATSPRARPATRRRLVLDAPGPFLILDPAAPEASAAPAEDADGAEVHINVRGLAGADGTPVLWPSSLLGALRSRAAWLLEIDRLRRGDGCPFVPDRRKKGIRVDDRFLECVFDDRRSILGPGDLEYLTPVERLFGVPGWRGLVTVERLACVDRGQPRSRTSLAIDRLTGGGKHGALFTVEAVEGCRFEVDLAIGDAREARSAALETLDDDFFAHLEADLLKNGLMLGHGAARGYGWFTVAKASRG
;
A
#
# COMPACT_ATOMS: atom_id res chain seq x y z
N MET A 1 -7.03 -14.17 -12.98
CA MET A 1 -7.56 -14.17 -11.61
C MET A 1 -6.66 -13.31 -10.74
N THR A 2 -7.07 -12.08 -10.47
CA THR A 2 -6.35 -11.15 -9.58
C THR A 2 -6.72 -11.51 -8.14
N ASN A 3 -5.79 -12.12 -7.40
CA ASN A 3 -5.96 -12.35 -5.96
C ASN A 3 -5.98 -11.00 -5.25
N ALA A 4 -7.18 -10.52 -4.94
CA ALA A 4 -7.39 -9.35 -4.11
C ALA A 4 -6.85 -9.65 -2.70
N VAL A 5 -6.21 -8.65 -2.09
CA VAL A 5 -5.86 -8.71 -0.66
C VAL A 5 -7.18 -8.82 0.11
N ALA A 6 -7.36 -9.90 0.88
CA ALA A 6 -8.55 -10.06 1.71
C ALA A 6 -8.72 -8.83 2.61
N PRO A 7 -9.94 -8.28 2.76
CA PRO A 7 -10.17 -7.11 3.59
C PRO A 7 -9.72 -7.39 5.02
N ALA A 8 -8.88 -6.49 5.53
CA ALA A 8 -8.28 -6.57 6.84
C ALA A 8 -9.15 -5.86 7.89
N GLY A 9 -9.45 -6.54 8.99
CA GLY A 9 -10.34 -6.05 10.05
C GLY A 9 -11.78 -6.52 9.86
N ARG A 10 -12.57 -6.51 10.95
CA ARG A 10 -14.02 -6.75 10.88
C ARG A 10 -14.64 -5.72 9.95
N ILE A 11 -15.02 -6.14 8.75
CA ILE A 11 -15.89 -5.37 7.86
C ILE A 11 -17.15 -5.08 8.67
N ARG A 12 -17.50 -3.80 8.83
CA ARG A 12 -18.83 -3.50 9.35
C ARG A 12 -19.83 -4.06 8.32
N PRO A 13 -20.76 -4.95 8.72
CA PRO A 13 -21.63 -5.65 7.77
C PRO A 13 -22.42 -4.71 6.85
N ASP A 14 -22.57 -3.46 7.27
CA ASP A 14 -23.58 -2.54 6.75
C ASP A 14 -23.06 -1.66 5.58
N ASP A 15 -21.75 -1.47 5.41
CA ASP A 15 -21.21 -0.54 4.39
C ASP A 15 -19.92 -0.97 3.68
N GLY A 16 -19.36 -2.15 3.97
CA GLY A 16 -18.12 -2.62 3.33
C GLY A 16 -16.86 -1.82 3.71
N THR A 17 -16.95 -0.98 4.75
CA THR A 17 -15.81 -0.22 5.28
C THR A 17 -15.17 -0.93 6.47
N PHE A 18 -13.87 -0.68 6.65
CA PHE A 18 -13.13 -1.12 7.84
C PHE A 18 -12.33 0.04 8.45
N GLY A 19 -12.20 0.00 9.77
CA GLY A 19 -11.36 0.93 10.51
C GLY A 19 -9.92 0.46 10.52
N ARG A 20 -9.00 1.33 10.12
CA ARG A 20 -7.57 1.07 10.17
C ARG A 20 -6.94 1.94 11.26
N PRO A 21 -6.40 1.37 12.33
CA PRO A 21 -5.59 2.15 13.26
C PRO A 21 -4.33 2.60 12.53
N ALA A 22 -4.02 3.89 12.64
CA ALA A 22 -2.74 4.42 12.27
C ALA A 22 -2.17 5.16 13.48
N THR A 23 -1.14 4.58 14.08
CA THR A 23 -0.34 5.24 15.11
C THR A 23 0.93 5.71 14.44
N ALA A 24 1.14 7.04 14.40
CA ALA A 24 2.47 7.54 14.08
C ALA A 24 3.35 7.31 15.31
N ILE A 25 4.32 6.41 15.21
CA ILE A 25 5.30 6.20 16.27
C ILE A 25 6.42 7.22 16.06
N ASP A 26 6.65 8.06 17.07
CA ASP A 26 7.87 8.83 17.20
C ASP A 26 9.02 7.85 17.45
N ARG A 27 10.03 7.92 16.59
CA ARG A 27 11.13 6.95 16.57
C ARG A 27 12.30 7.36 17.43
N ASP A 28 12.39 8.63 17.80
CA ASP A 28 13.42 9.10 18.73
C ASP A 28 13.02 8.69 20.16
N THR A 29 11.72 8.68 20.46
CA THR A 29 11.18 8.30 21.78
C THR A 29 10.60 6.88 21.83
N GLY A 30 10.28 6.28 20.69
CA GLY A 30 9.55 5.01 20.61
C GLY A 30 8.08 5.10 21.03
N ALA A 31 7.58 6.30 21.35
CA ALA A 31 6.21 6.53 21.79
C ALA A 31 5.27 6.84 20.61
N ALA A 32 3.96 6.82 20.84
CA ALA A 32 3.04 7.44 19.89
C ALA A 32 3.34 8.94 19.84
N ALA A 33 3.57 9.49 18.64
CA ALA A 33 3.75 10.92 18.46
C ALA A 33 2.50 11.66 18.93
N ASP A 34 2.68 12.78 19.63
CA ASP A 34 1.59 13.56 20.22
C ASP A 34 0.46 13.82 19.22
N ASN A 35 -0.77 13.48 19.64
CA ASN A 35 -2.00 13.66 18.86
C ASN A 35 -2.05 12.93 17.50
N LYS A 36 -1.25 11.87 17.30
CA LYS A 36 -1.23 11.10 16.03
C LYS A 36 -1.73 9.65 16.18
N LEU A 37 -2.69 9.45 17.07
CA LEU A 37 -3.57 8.28 17.07
C LEU A 37 -4.80 8.63 16.23
N PHE A 38 -4.89 8.12 15.02
CA PHE A 38 -6.07 8.32 14.17
C PHE A 38 -6.53 7.02 13.55
N ALA A 39 -7.85 6.82 13.51
CA ALA A 39 -8.46 5.74 12.76
C ALA A 39 -8.75 6.25 11.35
N GLN A 40 -8.22 5.58 10.33
CA GLN A 40 -8.61 5.83 8.95
C GLN A 40 -9.70 4.85 8.56
N ARG A 41 -10.83 5.35 8.05
CA ARG A 41 -11.82 4.48 7.39
C ARG A 41 -11.35 4.19 5.98
N ALA A 42 -11.38 2.92 5.61
CA ALA A 42 -11.04 2.46 4.27
C ALA A 42 -12.15 1.53 3.75
N VAL A 43 -12.21 1.37 2.43
CA VAL A 43 -13.15 0.46 1.78
C VAL A 43 -12.43 -0.85 1.48
N ALA A 44 -13.11 -1.98 1.68
CA ALA A 44 -12.61 -3.31 1.37
C ALA A 44 -12.17 -3.45 -0.10
N ALA A 45 -11.15 -4.27 -0.34
CA ALA A 45 -10.78 -4.65 -1.70
C ALA A 45 -11.95 -5.39 -2.37
N GLY A 46 -12.19 -5.09 -3.65
CA GLY A 46 -13.32 -5.67 -4.40
C GLY A 46 -14.62 -4.88 -4.28
N ALA A 47 -14.69 -3.84 -3.45
CA ALA A 47 -15.85 -2.95 -3.42
C ALA A 47 -16.09 -2.30 -4.80
N GLY A 48 -17.37 -2.28 -5.19
CA GLY A 48 -17.85 -1.57 -6.37
C GLY A 48 -18.32 -0.17 -6.02
N PHE A 49 -18.19 0.76 -6.97
CA PHE A 49 -18.72 2.11 -6.86
C PHE A 49 -19.48 2.44 -8.14
N ASP A 50 -20.61 3.14 -8.00
CA ASP A 50 -21.32 3.71 -9.14
C ASP A 50 -20.70 5.06 -9.51
N LEU A 51 -20.21 5.15 -10.74
CA LEU A 51 -19.70 6.40 -11.30
C LEU A 51 -20.78 7.05 -12.16
N HIS A 52 -21.28 8.20 -11.72
CA HIS A 52 -22.18 9.03 -12.51
C HIS A 52 -21.42 10.22 -13.09
N GLY A 53 -21.45 10.35 -14.41
CA GLY A 53 -20.81 11.44 -15.14
C GLY A 53 -21.73 11.99 -16.23
N ARG A 54 -21.46 13.22 -16.67
CA ARG A 54 -22.12 13.84 -17.81
C ARG A 54 -21.06 14.45 -18.71
N LEU A 55 -21.10 14.11 -19.99
CA LEU A 55 -20.31 14.79 -21.02
C LEU A 55 -21.22 15.80 -21.70
N LEU A 56 -20.82 17.07 -21.68
CA LEU A 56 -21.52 18.13 -22.41
C LEU A 56 -20.86 18.32 -23.76
N CYS A 57 -21.64 18.15 -24.82
CA CYS A 57 -21.20 18.33 -26.20
C CYS A 57 -22.11 19.36 -26.89
N THR A 58 -21.54 20.19 -27.75
CA THR A 58 -22.32 21.12 -28.57
C THR A 58 -22.66 20.45 -29.89
N LEU A 59 -23.95 20.18 -30.11
CA LEU A 59 -24.46 19.69 -31.38
C LEU A 59 -24.73 20.91 -32.28
N GLY A 60 -23.91 21.13 -33.31
CA GLY A 60 -24.03 22.29 -34.20
C GLY A 60 -25.11 22.15 -35.29
N GLU A 61 -25.66 23.26 -35.75
CA GLU A 61 -26.46 23.33 -36.98
C GLU A 61 -25.55 23.62 -38.18
N GLY A 62 -25.37 22.63 -39.08
CA GLY A 62 -24.61 22.79 -40.33
C GLY A 62 -23.77 21.56 -40.70
N ALA A 63 -23.62 21.28 -42.00
CA ALA A 63 -22.94 20.09 -42.54
C ALA A 63 -21.42 20.00 -42.27
N ALA A 64 -20.78 21.06 -41.76
CA ALA A 64 -19.33 21.10 -41.64
C ALA A 64 -18.77 20.77 -40.23
N GLN A 65 -19.56 20.82 -39.15
CA GLN A 65 -19.10 20.57 -37.78
C GLN A 65 -20.19 19.99 -36.86
N ARG A 66 -20.90 18.97 -37.33
CA ARG A 66 -21.82 18.20 -36.46
C ARG A 66 -21.07 17.11 -35.72
N GLU A 67 -20.98 17.25 -34.40
CA GLU A 67 -20.68 16.11 -33.54
C GLU A 67 -21.89 15.17 -33.56
N THR A 68 -21.71 13.95 -34.05
CA THR A 68 -22.73 12.91 -33.97
C THR A 68 -22.73 12.28 -32.58
N VAL A 69 -23.82 11.60 -32.20
CA VAL A 69 -23.85 10.77 -30.97
C VAL A 69 -22.68 9.78 -30.95
N ASP A 70 -22.32 9.21 -32.10
CA ASP A 70 -21.16 8.34 -32.23
C ASP A 70 -19.84 9.04 -31.92
N ALA A 71 -19.64 10.27 -32.41
CA ALA A 71 -18.45 11.05 -32.10
C ALA A 71 -18.36 11.44 -30.60
N ALA A 72 -19.51 11.70 -29.97
CA ALA A 72 -19.58 11.96 -28.52
C ALA A 72 -19.26 10.69 -27.72
N LEU A 73 -19.78 9.53 -28.11
CA LEU A 73 -19.44 8.24 -27.50
C LEU A 73 -17.96 7.89 -27.68
N ASP A 74 -17.37 8.21 -28.83
CA ASP A 74 -15.93 8.01 -29.05
C ASP A 74 -15.07 8.88 -28.13
N ARG A 75 -15.43 10.16 -27.95
CA ARG A 75 -14.74 11.03 -26.98
C ARG A 75 -14.89 10.54 -25.56
N LEU A 76 -16.10 10.14 -25.18
CA LEU A 76 -16.33 9.58 -23.85
C LEU A 76 -15.50 8.30 -23.64
N ALA A 77 -15.42 7.43 -24.65
CA ALA A 77 -14.58 6.24 -24.61
C ALA A 77 -13.10 6.59 -24.42
N VAL A 78 -12.59 7.64 -25.05
CA VAL A 78 -11.20 8.12 -24.84
C VAL A 78 -10.96 8.52 -23.38
N VAL A 79 -11.91 9.23 -22.76
CA VAL A 79 -11.80 9.65 -21.35
C VAL A 79 -11.91 8.46 -20.39
N LEU A 80 -12.76 7.48 -20.70
CA LEU A 80 -13.02 6.32 -19.84
C LEU A 80 -12.02 5.16 -20.05
N ALA A 81 -11.33 5.08 -21.18
CA ALA A 81 -10.37 4.02 -21.48
C ALA A 81 -9.23 3.91 -20.44
N PRO A 82 -8.62 5.01 -19.94
CA PRO A 82 -7.68 4.95 -18.83
C PRO A 82 -8.28 4.33 -17.55
N LEU A 83 -9.56 4.61 -17.25
CA LEU A 83 -10.25 4.01 -16.11
C LEU A 83 -10.43 2.50 -16.28
N ALA A 84 -10.70 2.01 -17.50
CA ALA A 84 -10.79 0.57 -17.78
C ALA A 84 -9.43 -0.14 -17.67
N ALA A 85 -8.33 0.54 -18.00
CA ALA A 85 -6.98 0.05 -17.74
C ALA A 85 -6.64 0.01 -16.25
N GLY A 86 -7.25 0.91 -15.47
CA GLY A 86 -7.12 1.03 -14.03
C GLY A 86 -6.31 2.28 -13.63
N ILE A 87 -6.78 2.98 -12.60
CA ILE A 87 -6.15 4.17 -12.05
C ILE A 87 -5.89 4.02 -10.56
N GLU A 88 -4.95 4.80 -10.04
CA GLU A 88 -4.64 4.90 -8.62
C GLU A 88 -5.13 6.26 -8.10
N ILE A 89 -6.12 6.27 -7.20
CA ILE A 89 -6.63 7.50 -6.58
C ILE A 89 -6.58 7.44 -5.06
N GLY A 90 -6.52 8.61 -4.43
CA GLY A 90 -6.55 8.73 -2.98
C GLY A 90 -5.21 8.48 -2.29
N LYS A 91 -5.26 8.30 -0.97
CA LYS A 91 -4.07 8.19 -0.12
C LYS A 91 -3.47 6.80 -0.15
N GLY A 92 -2.14 6.72 -0.21
CA GLY A 92 -1.40 5.47 -0.01
C GLY A 92 -1.30 4.58 -1.25
N THR A 93 -1.38 5.13 -2.45
CA THR A 93 -1.24 4.40 -3.72
C THR A 93 0.07 3.60 -3.83
N ARG A 94 1.17 4.07 -3.22
CA ARG A 94 2.44 3.32 -3.11
C ARG A 94 2.33 2.00 -2.32
N HIS A 95 1.32 1.90 -1.46
CA HIS A 95 1.03 0.74 -0.64
C HIS A 95 0.04 -0.22 -1.34
N GLY A 96 -0.26 0.00 -2.61
CA GLY A 96 -1.23 -0.78 -3.38
C GLY A 96 -2.68 -0.35 -3.20
N TYR A 97 -2.96 0.70 -2.41
CA TYR A 97 -4.32 1.20 -2.18
C TYR A 97 -4.86 2.04 -3.34
N GLY A 98 -6.18 2.22 -3.37
CA GLY A 98 -6.82 3.17 -4.28
C GLY A 98 -6.82 2.76 -5.75
N ARG A 99 -6.52 1.48 -6.02
CA ARG A 99 -6.56 0.90 -7.37
C ARG A 99 -8.01 0.66 -7.77
N LEU A 100 -8.52 1.50 -8.66
CA LEU A 100 -9.84 1.38 -9.23
C LEU A 100 -9.75 1.04 -10.71
N ARG A 101 -10.72 0.29 -11.20
CA ARG A 101 -10.93 0.10 -12.64
C ARG A 101 -12.39 0.26 -12.97
N LEU A 102 -12.69 0.78 -14.15
CA LEU A 102 -14.03 0.75 -14.70
C LEU A 102 -14.38 -0.72 -15.01
N ALA A 103 -15.32 -1.28 -14.23
CA ALA A 103 -15.71 -2.67 -14.36
C ALA A 103 -16.71 -2.88 -15.51
N ALA A 104 -17.72 -2.02 -15.58
CA ALA A 104 -18.74 -2.05 -16.62
C ALA A 104 -19.42 -0.69 -16.76
N VAL A 105 -19.91 -0.40 -17.97
CA VAL A 105 -20.87 0.66 -18.23
C VAL A 105 -22.29 0.07 -18.09
N THR A 106 -23.02 0.49 -17.07
CA THR A 106 -24.37 -0.03 -16.77
C THR A 106 -25.47 0.70 -17.55
N SER A 107 -25.32 2.01 -17.75
CA SER A 107 -26.30 2.83 -18.46
C SER A 107 -25.62 4.01 -19.16
N VAL A 108 -26.19 4.40 -20.30
CA VAL A 108 -25.82 5.61 -21.03
C VAL A 108 -27.11 6.24 -21.52
N ALA A 109 -27.30 7.52 -21.21
CA ALA A 109 -28.42 8.31 -21.70
C ALA A 109 -27.86 9.48 -22.51
N VAL A 110 -28.42 9.68 -23.70
CA VAL A 110 -28.11 10.83 -24.55
C VAL A 110 -29.30 11.78 -24.50
N ARG A 111 -29.05 13.01 -24.06
CA ARG A 111 -30.06 14.06 -23.99
C ARG A 111 -29.60 15.27 -24.78
N CYS A 112 -30.51 15.83 -25.57
CA CYS A 112 -30.27 17.03 -26.37
C CYS A 112 -31.00 18.20 -25.72
N PHE A 113 -30.35 19.36 -25.65
CA PHE A 113 -30.99 20.59 -25.21
C PHE A 113 -31.65 21.27 -26.41
N GLY A 114 -32.98 21.36 -26.40
CA GLY A 114 -33.79 22.02 -27.42
C GLY A 114 -34.64 23.16 -26.85
N PRO A 115 -35.56 23.73 -27.64
CA PRO A 115 -36.44 24.84 -27.23
C PRO A 115 -37.24 24.54 -25.95
N ASP A 116 -37.63 23.27 -25.76
CA ASP A 116 -38.42 22.81 -24.61
C ASP A 116 -37.54 22.23 -23.47
N GLY A 117 -36.22 22.44 -23.53
CA GLY A 117 -35.24 21.93 -22.55
C GLY A 117 -34.60 20.61 -22.95
N TYR A 118 -34.16 19.81 -21.97
CA TYR A 118 -33.46 18.54 -22.22
C TYR A 118 -34.42 17.41 -22.61
N GLY A 119 -34.56 17.14 -23.90
CA GLY A 119 -35.28 15.99 -24.45
C GLY A 119 -34.37 14.77 -24.72
N PRO A 120 -34.93 13.58 -24.97
CA PRO A 120 -34.20 12.51 -25.63
C PRO A 120 -33.70 13.00 -26.99
N ALA A 121 -32.55 12.50 -27.46
CA ALA A 121 -32.12 12.77 -28.83
C ALA A 121 -33.12 12.14 -29.82
N ASP A 122 -33.57 12.89 -30.83
CA ASP A 122 -34.51 12.38 -31.84
C ASP A 122 -33.99 11.11 -32.52
N GLY A 123 -34.86 10.09 -32.55
CA GLY A 123 -34.53 8.72 -32.90
C GLY A 123 -34.55 7.82 -31.66
N ASP A 124 -35.74 7.39 -31.23
CA ASP A 124 -35.94 6.43 -30.12
C ASP A 124 -35.21 5.08 -30.29
N ALA A 125 -34.67 4.82 -31.48
CA ALA A 125 -33.68 3.78 -31.73
C ALA A 125 -32.24 4.18 -31.34
N ALA A 126 -32.04 5.24 -30.56
CA ALA A 126 -30.80 5.73 -29.94
C ALA A 126 -30.32 4.75 -28.85
N LYS A 127 -30.16 3.53 -29.32
CA LYS A 127 -29.42 2.37 -28.87
C LYS A 127 -29.86 1.86 -27.51
N SER A 128 -30.78 0.90 -27.53
CA SER A 128 -30.89 -0.15 -26.51
C SER A 128 -29.53 -0.85 -26.22
N ASN A 129 -28.52 -0.62 -27.06
CA ASN A 129 -27.15 -1.07 -26.93
C ASN A 129 -26.12 0.06 -26.66
N ALA A 130 -26.50 1.29 -26.31
CA ALA A 130 -25.55 2.43 -26.15
C ALA A 130 -24.46 2.12 -25.12
N ALA A 131 -24.85 1.53 -23.98
CA ALA A 131 -23.93 1.09 -22.94
C ALA A 131 -22.96 0.01 -23.46
N ARG A 132 -23.47 -0.94 -24.26
CA ARG A 132 -22.67 -2.00 -24.87
C ARG A 132 -21.69 -1.45 -25.91
N ASP A 133 -22.15 -0.54 -26.76
CA ASP A 133 -21.33 0.14 -27.78
C ASP A 133 -20.22 0.96 -27.11
N LEU A 134 -20.56 1.75 -26.09
CA LEU A 134 -19.56 2.48 -25.30
C LEU A 134 -18.56 1.54 -24.63
N GLN A 135 -19.02 0.43 -24.03
CA GLN A 135 -18.15 -0.58 -23.41
C GLN A 135 -17.18 -1.19 -24.44
N GLN A 136 -17.65 -1.52 -25.65
CA GLN A 136 -16.80 -2.04 -26.72
C GLN A 136 -15.76 -1.01 -27.18
N ARG A 137 -16.17 0.25 -27.33
CA ARG A 137 -15.27 1.37 -27.68
C ARG A 137 -14.22 1.64 -26.62
N ILE A 138 -14.57 1.49 -25.34
CA ILE A 138 -13.65 1.59 -24.21
C ILE A 138 -12.62 0.45 -24.28
N GLU A 139 -13.06 -0.79 -24.48
CA GLU A 139 -12.14 -1.93 -24.53
C GLU A 139 -11.22 -1.87 -25.76
N ALA A 140 -11.75 -1.44 -26.91
CA ALA A 140 -10.96 -1.25 -28.14
C ALA A 140 -9.90 -0.14 -28.00
N ARG A 141 -10.16 0.87 -27.15
CA ARG A 141 -9.25 1.97 -26.86
C ARG A 141 -8.45 1.75 -25.58
N ARG A 142 -8.67 0.64 -24.88
CA ARG A 142 -8.02 0.36 -23.63
C ARG A 142 -6.53 0.38 -23.90
N PRO A 143 -5.77 1.31 -23.30
CA PRO A 143 -4.33 1.29 -23.49
C PRO A 143 -3.86 -0.07 -23.00
N ALA A 144 -3.07 -0.77 -23.82
CA ALA A 144 -2.48 -2.06 -23.46
C ALA A 144 -1.71 -1.84 -22.15
N THR A 145 -2.37 -2.11 -21.01
CA THR A 145 -2.01 -1.66 -19.65
C THR A 145 -1.07 -0.46 -19.71
N SER A 146 -1.64 0.77 -19.78
CA SER A 146 -0.91 2.05 -19.89
C SER A 146 0.56 1.90 -19.51
N PRO A 147 1.53 2.23 -20.39
CA PRO A 147 2.95 2.06 -20.10
C PRO A 147 3.31 3.03 -18.98
N ARG A 148 2.94 2.66 -17.75
CA ARG A 148 3.75 2.88 -16.58
C ARG A 148 5.11 2.40 -17.04
N ALA A 149 6.06 3.32 -17.13
CA ALA A 149 7.45 3.01 -17.35
C ALA A 149 7.72 1.71 -16.61
N ARG A 150 7.89 0.64 -17.40
CA ARG A 150 7.83 -0.75 -16.94
C ARG A 150 8.73 -0.76 -15.71
N PRO A 151 8.25 -1.17 -14.51
CA PRO A 151 9.09 -1.06 -13.33
C PRO A 151 10.42 -1.68 -13.68
N ALA A 152 11.49 -0.87 -13.58
CA ALA A 152 12.80 -1.23 -14.12
C ALA A 152 13.19 -2.63 -13.60
N THR A 153 12.73 -2.91 -12.38
CA THR A 153 13.02 -4.11 -11.65
C THR A 153 11.83 -4.55 -10.79
N ARG A 154 11.44 -5.83 -10.92
CA ARG A 154 10.50 -6.51 -10.01
C ARG A 154 11.23 -7.48 -9.09
N ARG A 155 10.78 -7.56 -7.84
CA ARG A 155 11.31 -8.46 -6.81
C ARG A 155 10.18 -9.21 -6.15
N ARG A 156 10.23 -10.54 -6.20
CA ARG A 156 9.25 -11.41 -5.56
C ARG A 156 9.88 -12.07 -4.34
N LEU A 157 9.32 -11.78 -3.18
CA LEU A 157 9.78 -12.27 -1.88
C LEU A 157 8.70 -13.15 -1.24
N VAL A 158 9.13 -14.21 -0.57
CA VAL A 158 8.31 -15.02 0.32
C VAL A 158 8.75 -14.71 1.75
N LEU A 159 7.77 -14.41 2.61
CA LEU A 159 7.97 -14.11 4.02
C LEU A 159 7.34 -15.24 4.83
N ASP A 160 8.17 -16.03 5.49
CA ASP A 160 7.76 -17.14 6.35
C ASP A 160 7.93 -16.74 7.83
N ALA A 161 6.85 -16.75 8.61
CA ALA A 161 6.91 -16.53 10.06
C ALA A 161 6.88 -17.88 10.79
N PRO A 162 8.02 -18.48 11.13
CA PRO A 162 8.05 -19.71 11.93
C PRO A 162 7.56 -19.49 13.37
N GLY A 163 7.71 -18.27 13.89
CA GLY A 163 7.26 -17.88 15.22
C GLY A 163 5.92 -17.13 15.22
N PRO A 164 5.48 -16.64 16.39
CA PRO A 164 4.21 -15.94 16.52
C PRO A 164 4.24 -14.59 15.81
N PHE A 165 3.27 -14.35 14.94
CA PHE A 165 3.05 -13.08 14.24
C PHE A 165 1.78 -12.41 14.75
N LEU A 166 1.88 -11.10 14.98
CA LEU A 166 0.79 -10.30 15.50
C LEU A 166 0.79 -8.89 14.90
N ILE A 167 -0.34 -8.47 14.35
CA ILE A 167 -0.69 -7.05 14.23
C ILE A 167 -1.88 -6.83 15.15
N LEU A 168 -1.85 -5.85 16.05
CA LEU A 168 -2.94 -5.65 17.00
C LEU A 168 -4.24 -5.25 16.29
N ASP A 169 -5.35 -5.91 16.64
CA ASP A 169 -6.69 -5.47 16.27
C ASP A 169 -7.23 -4.50 17.33
N PRO A 170 -7.38 -3.20 17.03
CA PRO A 170 -7.91 -2.22 17.98
C PRO A 170 -9.43 -2.33 18.16
N ALA A 171 -10.13 -3.03 17.25
CA ALA A 171 -11.57 -3.21 17.30
C ALA A 171 -11.95 -4.57 17.91
N ALA A 172 -10.96 -5.37 18.31
CA ALA A 172 -11.21 -6.54 19.13
C ALA A 172 -11.87 -6.06 20.43
N PRO A 173 -13.05 -6.59 20.79
CA PRO A 173 -13.68 -6.24 22.06
C PRO A 173 -12.69 -6.53 23.20
N GLU A 174 -12.56 -5.58 24.13
CA GLU A 174 -11.93 -5.82 25.42
C GLU A 174 -12.68 -7.01 26.05
N ALA A 175 -12.01 -8.17 26.09
CA ALA A 175 -12.59 -9.49 26.37
C ALA A 175 -13.57 -10.02 25.31
N SER A 176 -13.19 -11.08 24.59
CA SER A 176 -14.21 -11.99 24.07
C SER A 176 -14.84 -12.73 25.24
N ALA A 177 -16.16 -12.63 25.39
CA ALA A 177 -16.93 -13.37 26.40
C ALA A 177 -16.85 -14.90 26.22
N ALA A 178 -16.36 -15.38 25.07
CA ALA A 178 -16.09 -16.81 24.85
C ALA A 178 -14.67 -17.16 25.32
N PRO A 179 -14.52 -18.13 26.23
CA PRO A 179 -13.22 -18.70 26.58
C PRO A 179 -12.61 -19.35 25.33
N ALA A 180 -11.30 -19.19 25.14
CA ALA A 180 -10.52 -19.95 24.19
C ALA A 180 -9.74 -21.03 24.92
N GLU A 181 -9.51 -22.17 24.29
CA GLU A 181 -8.65 -23.20 24.86
C GLU A 181 -7.17 -22.83 24.62
N ASP A 182 -6.33 -22.99 25.64
CA ASP A 182 -4.88 -22.94 25.46
C ASP A 182 -4.33 -24.24 24.86
N ALA A 183 -3.00 -24.35 24.74
CA ALA A 183 -2.35 -25.52 24.18
C ALA A 183 -2.62 -26.82 24.99
N ASP A 184 -3.05 -26.69 26.25
CA ASP A 184 -3.34 -27.78 27.17
C ASP A 184 -4.85 -28.00 27.37
N GLY A 185 -5.70 -27.27 26.63
CA GLY A 185 -7.16 -27.39 26.68
C GLY A 185 -7.83 -26.62 27.83
N ALA A 186 -7.09 -25.75 28.54
CA ALA A 186 -7.66 -24.94 29.61
C ALA A 186 -8.35 -23.69 29.05
N GLU A 187 -9.47 -23.29 29.65
CA GLU A 187 -10.18 -22.06 29.28
C GLU A 187 -9.36 -20.81 29.66
N VAL A 188 -9.08 -19.97 28.67
CA VAL A 188 -8.34 -18.71 28.83
C VAL A 188 -9.09 -17.55 28.18
N HIS A 189 -9.14 -16.43 28.88
CA HIS A 189 -9.67 -15.17 28.36
C HIS A 189 -8.62 -14.45 27.50
N ILE A 190 -8.89 -14.31 26.21
CA ILE A 190 -8.03 -13.58 25.28
C ILE A 190 -8.28 -12.08 25.42
N ASN A 191 -7.26 -11.35 25.87
CA ASN A 191 -7.31 -9.90 26.08
C ASN A 191 -6.75 -9.12 24.89
N VAL A 192 -5.90 -9.75 24.07
CA VAL A 192 -5.27 -9.13 22.91
C VAL A 192 -5.38 -10.08 21.72
N ARG A 193 -5.98 -9.61 20.63
CA ARG A 193 -6.13 -10.40 19.39
C ARG A 193 -5.34 -9.81 18.24
N GLY A 194 -4.85 -10.72 17.40
CA GLY A 194 -4.30 -10.38 16.10
C GLY A 194 -5.38 -9.93 15.13
N LEU A 195 -5.04 -8.94 14.32
CA LEU A 195 -5.81 -8.47 13.20
C LEU A 195 -5.90 -9.58 12.16
N ALA A 196 -7.11 -10.04 11.96
CA ALA A 196 -7.47 -11.01 10.95
C ALA A 196 -8.36 -10.37 9.87
N GLY A 197 -8.30 -10.94 8.66
CA GLY A 197 -9.27 -10.67 7.62
C GLY A 197 -10.62 -11.34 7.90
N ALA A 198 -11.61 -11.07 7.04
CA ALA A 198 -12.94 -11.66 7.18
C ALA A 198 -12.96 -13.20 7.17
N ASP A 199 -11.97 -13.83 6.55
CA ASP A 199 -11.78 -15.28 6.45
C ASP A 199 -10.85 -15.86 7.54
N GLY A 200 -10.49 -15.04 8.55
CA GLY A 200 -9.57 -15.42 9.62
C GLY A 200 -8.09 -15.41 9.21
N THR A 201 -7.75 -14.96 7.99
CA THR A 201 -6.35 -14.88 7.57
C THR A 201 -5.59 -13.78 8.31
N PRO A 202 -4.33 -14.01 8.72
CA PRO A 202 -3.52 -12.96 9.34
C PRO A 202 -3.27 -11.84 8.34
N VAL A 203 -3.38 -10.59 8.80
CA VAL A 203 -3.15 -9.42 7.97
C VAL A 203 -1.73 -8.91 8.13
N LEU A 204 -1.06 -8.66 7.00
CA LEU A 204 0.15 -7.82 6.95
C LEU A 204 -0.15 -6.55 6.16
N TRP A 205 0.11 -5.38 6.76
CA TRP A 205 -0.08 -4.12 6.06
C TRP A 205 1.10 -3.80 5.13
N PRO A 206 0.86 -3.40 3.87
CA PRO A 206 1.92 -2.98 2.96
C PRO A 206 2.76 -1.80 3.49
N SER A 207 2.17 -0.91 4.30
CA SER A 207 2.94 0.17 4.94
C SER A 207 3.82 -0.31 6.07
N SER A 208 3.42 -1.36 6.81
CA SER A 208 4.26 -1.96 7.84
C SER A 208 5.47 -2.62 7.20
N LEU A 209 5.25 -3.34 6.09
CA LEU A 209 6.33 -3.91 5.28
C LEU A 209 7.29 -2.83 4.77
N LEU A 210 6.80 -1.82 4.05
CA LEU A 210 7.66 -0.74 3.54
C LEU A 210 8.36 0.04 4.65
N GLY A 211 7.69 0.22 5.79
CA GLY A 211 8.26 0.86 6.98
C GLY A 211 9.42 0.07 7.57
N ALA A 212 9.29 -1.26 7.65
CA ALA A 212 10.33 -2.17 8.12
C ALA A 212 11.50 -2.25 7.13
N LEU A 213 11.22 -2.38 5.83
CA LEU A 213 12.22 -2.36 4.77
C LEU A 213 13.05 -1.07 4.79
N ARG A 214 12.39 0.09 4.93
CA ARG A 214 13.11 1.37 5.07
C ARG A 214 13.97 1.41 6.31
N SER A 215 13.45 1.01 7.47
CA SER A 215 14.22 1.00 8.71
C SER A 215 15.47 0.10 8.58
N ARG A 216 15.33 -1.06 7.94
CA ARG A 216 16.44 -1.98 7.69
C ARG A 216 17.46 -1.39 6.72
N ALA A 217 16.99 -0.77 5.64
CA ALA A 217 17.82 -0.08 4.67
C ALA A 217 18.61 1.08 5.32
N ALA A 218 17.95 1.90 6.13
CA ALA A 218 18.60 2.99 6.87
C ALA A 218 19.70 2.46 7.81
N TRP A 219 19.43 1.36 8.53
CA TRP A 219 20.42 0.72 9.39
C TRP A 219 21.62 0.16 8.61
N LEU A 220 21.39 -0.48 7.46
CA LEU A 220 22.47 -0.97 6.59
C LEU A 220 23.34 0.17 6.07
N LEU A 221 22.70 1.25 5.58
CA LEU A 221 23.41 2.42 5.10
C LEU A 221 24.25 3.07 6.21
N GLU A 222 23.72 3.13 7.43
CA GLU A 222 24.45 3.67 8.59
C GLU A 222 25.66 2.80 8.94
N ILE A 223 25.52 1.47 8.89
CA ILE A 223 26.65 0.56 9.09
C ILE A 223 27.73 0.76 8.03
N ASP A 224 27.35 0.85 6.76
CA ASP A 224 28.31 1.07 5.68
C ASP A 224 29.01 2.42 5.81
N ARG A 225 28.27 3.47 6.22
CA ARG A 225 28.84 4.79 6.55
C ARG A 225 29.85 4.70 7.68
N LEU A 226 29.53 4.02 8.77
CA LEU A 226 30.43 3.86 9.93
C LEU A 226 31.67 3.03 9.60
N ARG A 227 31.54 2.02 8.73
CA ARG A 227 32.67 1.17 8.31
C ARG A 227 33.60 1.85 7.31
N ARG A 228 33.05 2.63 6.38
CA ARG A 228 33.80 3.18 5.24
C ARG A 228 34.12 4.67 5.39
N GLY A 229 33.51 5.36 6.35
CA GLY A 229 33.66 6.80 6.55
C GLY A 229 33.24 7.59 5.31
N ASP A 230 34.10 8.53 4.90
CA ASP A 230 33.91 9.40 3.74
C ASP A 230 33.97 8.63 2.38
N GLY A 231 34.29 7.32 2.40
CA GLY A 231 34.31 6.45 1.22
C GLY A 231 33.04 5.60 1.01
N CYS A 232 31.93 5.91 1.68
CA CYS A 232 30.67 5.20 1.49
C CYS A 232 30.01 5.62 0.16
N PRO A 233 29.87 4.74 -0.84
CA PRO A 233 29.38 5.12 -2.17
C PRO A 233 27.90 5.54 -2.16
N PHE A 234 27.17 5.23 -1.09
CA PHE A 234 25.74 5.45 -0.96
C PHE A 234 25.39 6.76 -0.24
N VAL A 235 26.37 7.46 0.32
CA VAL A 235 26.15 8.74 1.01
C VAL A 235 26.70 9.85 0.12
N PRO A 236 25.85 10.78 -0.38
CA PRO A 236 26.33 11.86 -1.22
C PRO A 236 27.33 12.78 -0.51
N ASP A 237 28.41 13.16 -1.19
CA ASP A 237 29.44 14.08 -0.66
C ASP A 237 28.87 15.41 -0.16
N ARG A 238 27.75 15.84 -0.74
CA ARG A 238 27.05 17.08 -0.36
C ARG A 238 26.39 16.99 1.02
N ARG A 239 26.17 15.79 1.58
CA ARG A 239 25.79 15.61 2.99
C ARG A 239 27.04 15.67 3.86
N LYS A 240 27.35 16.86 4.39
CA LYS A 240 28.42 17.04 5.38
C LYS A 240 28.26 16.13 6.60
N LYS A 241 29.37 15.87 7.30
CA LYS A 241 29.45 15.13 8.57
C LYS A 241 28.38 15.63 9.57
N GLY A 242 27.59 14.69 10.11
CA GLY A 242 26.60 14.94 11.17
C GLY A 242 25.14 14.78 10.77
N ILE A 243 24.83 14.63 9.48
CA ILE A 243 23.45 14.44 8.98
C ILE A 243 23.09 12.94 9.00
N ARG A 244 21.85 12.61 9.43
CA ARG A 244 21.30 11.23 9.45
C ARG A 244 21.34 10.63 8.04
N VAL A 245 21.56 9.31 7.88
CA VAL A 245 21.51 8.63 6.57
C VAL A 245 20.10 8.44 5.99
N ASP A 246 19.09 8.55 6.85
CA ASP A 246 17.66 8.58 6.51
C ASP A 246 17.03 9.75 7.26
N ASP A 247 16.78 10.85 6.57
CA ASP A 247 15.98 11.95 7.09
C ASP A 247 14.59 11.92 6.48
N ARG A 248 13.63 11.46 7.28
CA ARG A 248 12.22 11.32 6.88
C ARG A 248 11.47 12.64 6.88
N PHE A 249 12.03 13.66 7.53
CA PHE A 249 11.49 15.00 7.61
C PHE A 249 12.21 15.94 6.67
N LEU A 250 13.21 15.46 5.93
CA LEU A 250 13.81 16.22 4.84
C LEU A 250 12.70 16.57 3.85
N GLU A 251 12.28 17.83 3.91
CA GLU A 251 11.39 18.38 2.92
C GLU A 251 12.22 18.62 1.67
N CYS A 252 11.87 17.94 0.59
CA CYS A 252 12.39 18.20 -0.73
C CYS A 252 11.76 19.49 -1.29
N VAL A 253 11.98 20.58 -0.57
CA VAL A 253 11.65 21.96 -0.90
C VAL A 253 12.97 22.73 -0.88
N PHE A 254 13.71 22.66 -1.98
CA PHE A 254 14.95 23.41 -2.09
C PHE A 254 14.58 24.82 -2.56
N ASP A 255 14.57 25.79 -1.62
CA ASP A 255 14.43 27.24 -1.85
C ASP A 255 13.00 27.80 -1.93
N ASP A 256 12.17 27.57 -0.89
CA ASP A 256 10.83 28.14 -0.57
C ASP A 256 9.75 28.15 -1.68
N ARG A 257 10.06 27.67 -2.89
CA ARG A 257 9.23 27.75 -4.09
C ARG A 257 9.38 26.56 -5.04
N ARG A 258 10.29 25.62 -4.76
CA ARG A 258 10.64 24.55 -5.72
C ARG A 258 10.64 23.17 -5.05
N SER A 259 9.74 22.31 -5.52
CA SER A 259 9.89 20.85 -5.41
C SER A 259 11.10 20.40 -6.23
N ILE A 260 11.65 19.19 -6.02
CA ILE A 260 12.76 18.64 -6.84
C ILE A 260 12.51 18.94 -8.32
N LEU A 261 13.33 19.82 -8.90
CA LEU A 261 13.13 20.32 -10.26
C LEU A 261 13.98 19.56 -11.27
N GLY A 262 15.05 18.89 -10.83
CA GLY A 262 15.92 18.16 -11.74
C GLY A 262 16.82 17.11 -11.10
N PRO A 263 17.60 16.40 -11.94
CA PRO A 263 18.44 15.27 -11.51
C PRO A 263 19.48 15.63 -10.45
N GLY A 264 20.03 16.85 -10.49
CA GLY A 264 21.03 17.31 -9.52
C GLY A 264 20.49 17.46 -8.08
N ASP A 265 19.17 17.61 -7.91
CA ASP A 265 18.55 17.64 -6.58
C ASP A 265 18.40 16.21 -6.02
N LEU A 266 18.28 15.19 -6.89
CA LEU A 266 18.20 13.79 -6.49
C LEU A 266 19.54 13.22 -6.02
N GLU A 267 20.64 13.80 -6.48
CA GLU A 267 21.99 13.49 -5.99
C GLU A 267 22.16 13.86 -4.52
N TYR A 268 21.34 14.76 -3.97
CA TYR A 268 21.38 15.10 -2.54
C TYR A 268 20.72 14.04 -1.64
N LEU A 269 19.78 13.27 -2.19
CA LEU A 269 19.08 12.22 -1.47
C LEU A 269 19.97 10.99 -1.31
N THR A 270 19.81 10.26 -0.22
CA THR A 270 20.41 8.92 -0.12
C THR A 270 19.57 7.90 -0.91
N PRO A 271 20.12 6.73 -1.25
CA PRO A 271 19.32 5.64 -1.83
C PRO A 271 18.10 5.29 -0.97
N VAL A 272 18.19 5.35 0.36
CA VAL A 272 17.05 5.11 1.26
C VAL A 272 15.92 6.10 1.00
N GLU A 273 16.25 7.39 0.86
CA GLU A 273 15.26 8.44 0.67
C GLU A 273 14.69 8.42 -0.75
N ARG A 274 15.51 8.13 -1.77
CA ARG A 274 15.03 7.95 -3.14
C ARG A 274 14.10 6.74 -3.25
N LEU A 275 14.50 5.59 -2.71
CA LEU A 275 13.75 4.35 -2.79
C LEU A 275 12.46 4.40 -1.96
N PHE A 276 12.48 4.97 -0.76
CA PHE A 276 11.32 4.94 0.16
C PHE A 276 10.57 6.28 0.29
N GLY A 277 11.07 7.34 -0.32
CA GLY A 277 10.45 8.67 -0.42
C GLY A 277 10.80 9.60 0.74
N VAL A 278 10.55 10.89 0.57
CA VAL A 278 10.58 11.90 1.65
C VAL A 278 9.48 12.93 1.34
N PRO A 279 9.06 13.81 2.27
CA PRO A 279 8.13 14.87 1.93
C PRO A 279 8.58 15.63 0.67
N GLY A 280 7.71 15.75 -0.33
CA GLY A 280 8.06 16.34 -1.65
C GLY A 280 8.68 15.38 -2.67
N TRP A 281 9.09 14.16 -2.28
CA TRP A 281 9.59 13.13 -3.19
C TRP A 281 8.83 11.80 -3.07
N ARG A 282 8.28 11.31 -4.19
CA ARG A 282 7.64 10.00 -4.23
C ARG A 282 8.71 8.90 -4.28
N GLY A 283 8.72 8.05 -3.25
CA GLY A 283 9.60 6.87 -3.22
C GLY A 283 9.36 5.91 -4.39
N LEU A 284 10.45 5.30 -4.87
CA LEU A 284 10.46 4.41 -6.03
C LEU A 284 9.94 2.99 -5.72
N VAL A 285 10.11 2.51 -4.50
CA VAL A 285 9.68 1.17 -4.10
C VAL A 285 8.18 1.17 -3.83
N THR A 286 7.46 0.30 -4.52
CA THR A 286 6.02 0.10 -4.38
C THR A 286 5.69 -1.37 -4.13
N VAL A 287 4.63 -1.61 -3.37
CA VAL A 287 4.07 -2.95 -3.19
C VAL A 287 3.01 -3.16 -4.26
N GLU A 288 3.30 -4.01 -5.25
CA GLU A 288 2.34 -4.37 -6.30
C GLU A 288 1.33 -5.41 -5.82
N ARG A 289 1.81 -6.39 -5.03
CA ARG A 289 0.99 -7.46 -4.45
C ARG A 289 1.52 -7.82 -3.07
N LEU A 290 0.61 -8.09 -2.16
CA LEU A 290 0.89 -8.68 -0.85
C LEU A 290 -0.24 -9.65 -0.53
N ALA A 291 0.06 -10.95 -0.44
CA ALA A 291 -0.96 -11.98 -0.20
C ALA A 291 -0.51 -12.92 0.91
N CYS A 292 -1.40 -13.25 1.84
CA CYS A 292 -1.22 -14.39 2.72
C CYS A 292 -1.47 -15.66 1.91
N VAL A 293 -0.49 -16.56 1.87
CA VAL A 293 -0.58 -17.85 1.14
C VAL A 293 -0.61 -19.05 2.08
N ASP A 294 -0.17 -18.87 3.33
CA ASP A 294 -0.43 -19.80 4.42
C ASP A 294 -0.91 -18.99 5.63
N ARG A 295 -2.10 -19.32 6.13
CA ARG A 295 -2.71 -18.61 7.26
C ARG A 295 -2.09 -19.01 8.60
N GLY A 296 -1.31 -20.10 8.66
CA GLY A 296 -0.77 -20.61 9.91
C GLY A 296 -1.86 -21.08 10.90
N GLN A 297 -1.52 -21.14 12.18
CA GLN A 297 -2.42 -21.53 13.26
C GLN A 297 -2.49 -20.44 14.34
N PRO A 298 -3.70 -20.02 14.76
CA PRO A 298 -3.86 -19.21 15.95
C PRO A 298 -3.32 -19.95 17.19
N ARG A 299 -2.55 -19.25 18.01
CA ARG A 299 -2.00 -19.74 19.27
C ARG A 299 -2.17 -18.65 20.33
N SER A 300 -2.76 -19.04 21.45
CA SER A 300 -2.87 -18.21 22.64
C SER A 300 -1.59 -18.33 23.48
N ARG A 301 -1.08 -17.20 23.96
CA ARG A 301 0.06 -17.14 24.87
C ARG A 301 -0.27 -16.22 26.03
N THR A 302 -0.25 -16.78 27.23
CA THR A 302 -0.45 -16.02 28.46
C THR A 302 0.86 -15.38 28.89
N SER A 303 0.82 -14.08 29.17
CA SER A 303 1.96 -13.30 29.66
C SER A 303 1.61 -12.61 30.97
N LEU A 304 2.59 -12.51 31.86
CA LEU A 304 2.46 -11.83 33.14
C LEU A 304 3.48 -10.69 33.21
N ALA A 305 3.04 -9.47 33.56
CA ALA A 305 3.98 -8.44 33.96
C ALA A 305 4.35 -8.64 35.44
N ILE A 306 5.63 -8.91 35.69
CA ILE A 306 6.17 -9.08 37.05
C ILE A 306 6.67 -7.71 37.54
N ASP A 307 6.22 -7.32 38.72
CA ASP A 307 6.77 -6.16 39.41
C ASP A 307 8.17 -6.51 39.95
N ARG A 308 9.17 -5.73 39.53
CA ARG A 308 10.58 -5.96 39.89
C ARG A 308 10.88 -5.69 41.35
N LEU A 309 10.04 -4.92 42.07
CA LEU A 309 10.26 -4.63 43.48
C LEU A 309 9.72 -5.75 44.37
N THR A 310 8.48 -6.19 44.10
CA THR A 310 7.78 -7.16 44.94
C THR A 310 7.99 -8.61 44.49
N GLY A 311 8.42 -8.84 43.25
CA GLY A 311 8.45 -10.16 42.62
C GLY A 311 7.06 -10.74 42.32
N GLY A 312 6.00 -10.02 42.68
CA GLY A 312 4.62 -10.41 42.43
C GLY A 312 4.17 -10.08 41.01
N GLY A 313 3.12 -10.77 40.56
CA GLY A 313 2.39 -10.36 39.35
C GLY A 313 1.74 -9.00 39.59
N LYS A 314 1.98 -8.04 38.69
CA LYS A 314 1.31 -6.74 38.76
C LYS A 314 -0.21 -6.95 38.63
N HIS A 315 -1.00 -6.31 39.48
CA HIS A 315 -2.45 -6.49 39.48
C HIS A 315 -3.05 -6.12 38.11
N GLY A 316 -3.89 -6.99 37.56
CA GLY A 316 -4.46 -6.85 36.21
C GLY A 316 -3.47 -7.05 35.06
N ALA A 317 -2.24 -7.52 35.31
CA ALA A 317 -1.20 -7.65 34.30
C ALA A 317 -1.01 -9.07 33.75
N LEU A 318 -1.96 -9.96 34.03
CA LEU A 318 -2.10 -11.21 33.29
C LEU A 318 -2.87 -10.90 32.00
N PHE A 319 -2.25 -11.12 30.87
CA PHE A 319 -2.90 -10.93 29.58
C PHE A 319 -2.56 -12.07 28.63
N THR A 320 -3.59 -12.55 27.95
CA THR A 320 -3.43 -13.57 26.93
C THR A 320 -3.50 -12.93 25.56
N VAL A 321 -2.48 -13.22 24.75
CA VAL A 321 -2.35 -12.74 23.38
C VAL A 321 -2.63 -13.90 22.45
N GLU A 322 -3.57 -13.73 21.52
CA GLU A 322 -3.76 -14.62 20.39
C GLU A 322 -2.93 -14.09 19.21
N ALA A 323 -1.92 -14.86 18.81
CA ALA A 323 -1.07 -14.58 17.67
C ALA A 323 -1.11 -15.77 16.70
N VAL A 324 -0.64 -15.56 15.47
CA VAL A 324 -0.64 -16.60 14.45
C VAL A 324 0.77 -17.14 14.26
N GLU A 325 0.95 -18.45 14.39
CA GLU A 325 2.22 -19.13 14.18
C GLU A 325 2.24 -19.84 12.82
N GLY A 326 3.38 -19.83 12.14
CA GLY A 326 3.56 -20.56 10.89
C GLY A 326 2.89 -19.94 9.66
N CYS A 327 2.61 -18.63 9.67
CA CYS A 327 2.00 -17.98 8.50
C CYS A 327 3.03 -17.61 7.43
N ARG A 328 2.58 -17.55 6.17
CA ARG A 328 3.39 -17.20 5.00
C ARG A 328 2.73 -16.12 4.16
N PHE A 329 3.54 -15.16 3.71
CA PHE A 329 3.12 -14.12 2.76
C PHE A 329 3.98 -14.13 1.50
N GLU A 330 3.35 -13.87 0.36
CA GLU A 330 4.02 -13.54 -0.89
C GLU A 330 3.93 -12.04 -1.17
N VAL A 331 5.04 -11.44 -1.57
CA VAL A 331 5.15 -10.02 -1.88
C VAL A 331 5.76 -9.82 -3.26
N ASP A 332 5.08 -9.05 -4.09
CA ASP A 332 5.65 -8.48 -5.31
C ASP A 332 5.98 -7.00 -5.05
N LEU A 333 7.27 -6.67 -5.08
CA LEU A 333 7.78 -5.31 -5.04
C LEU A 333 8.15 -4.86 -6.45
N ALA A 334 7.81 -3.62 -6.77
CA ALA A 334 8.26 -2.94 -7.97
C ALA A 334 9.11 -1.73 -7.61
N ILE A 335 10.29 -1.63 -8.22
CA ILE A 335 11.13 -0.45 -8.18
C ILE A 335 10.78 0.38 -9.41
N GLY A 336 10.13 1.50 -9.15
CA GLY A 336 9.63 2.42 -10.15
C GLY A 336 10.75 2.96 -11.03
N ASP A 337 10.40 3.16 -12.29
CA ASP A 337 11.23 3.82 -13.27
C ASP A 337 10.97 5.33 -13.15
N ALA A 338 11.95 6.06 -12.62
CA ALA A 338 11.98 7.52 -12.63
C ALA A 338 12.99 8.05 -13.66
N ARG A 339 13.15 7.35 -14.80
CA ARG A 339 14.16 7.63 -15.83
C ARG A 339 14.10 9.06 -16.38
N GLU A 340 12.96 9.73 -16.35
CA GLU A 340 12.89 11.13 -16.78
C GLU A 340 13.59 12.09 -15.81
N ALA A 341 13.80 11.68 -14.56
CA ALA A 341 14.40 12.54 -13.52
C ALA A 341 15.78 12.07 -13.03
N ARG A 342 16.20 10.81 -13.29
CA ARG A 342 17.46 10.24 -12.75
C ARG A 342 18.52 10.05 -13.83
N SER A 343 19.78 10.28 -13.46
CA SER A 343 20.93 9.84 -14.26
C SER A 343 21.11 8.32 -14.15
N ALA A 344 21.69 7.68 -15.17
CA ALA A 344 21.99 6.24 -15.18
C ALA A 344 22.86 5.80 -13.99
N ALA A 345 23.71 6.69 -13.49
CA ALA A 345 24.53 6.47 -12.30
C ALA A 345 23.68 6.32 -11.03
N LEU A 346 22.67 7.17 -10.84
CA LEU A 346 21.74 7.06 -9.71
C LEU A 346 20.88 5.80 -9.79
N GLU A 347 20.49 5.39 -11.00
CA GLU A 347 19.73 4.15 -11.18
C GLU A 347 20.54 2.93 -10.74
N THR A 348 21.80 2.85 -11.20
CA THR A 348 22.72 1.78 -10.81
C THR A 348 22.96 1.77 -9.30
N LEU A 349 23.17 2.94 -8.70
CA LEU A 349 23.39 3.06 -7.26
C LEU A 349 22.17 2.61 -6.43
N ASP A 350 20.96 2.97 -6.87
CA ASP A 350 19.72 2.58 -6.21
C ASP A 350 19.47 1.06 -6.34
N ASP A 351 19.74 0.49 -7.52
CA ASP A 351 19.61 -0.95 -7.77
C ASP A 351 20.64 -1.77 -6.96
N ASP A 352 21.89 -1.32 -6.91
CA ASP A 352 22.96 -1.96 -6.13
C ASP A 352 22.65 -1.92 -4.63
N PHE A 353 22.19 -0.77 -4.13
CA PHE A 353 21.80 -0.64 -2.73
C PHE A 353 20.57 -1.49 -2.39
N PHE A 354 19.58 -1.57 -3.29
CA PHE A 354 18.44 -2.44 -3.09
C PHE A 354 18.85 -3.92 -3.12
N ALA A 355 19.78 -4.31 -3.99
CA ALA A 355 20.34 -5.66 -4.01
C ALA A 355 21.09 -5.99 -2.72
N HIS A 356 21.78 -5.01 -2.12
CA HIS A 356 22.42 -5.15 -0.81
C HIS A 356 21.39 -5.38 0.31
N LEU A 357 20.31 -4.58 0.33
CA LEU A 357 19.18 -4.80 1.24
C LEU A 357 18.58 -6.19 1.06
N GLU A 358 18.31 -6.60 -0.18
CA GLU A 358 17.75 -7.90 -0.49
C GLU A 358 18.64 -9.05 0.01
N ALA A 359 19.95 -8.98 -0.22
CA ALA A 359 20.90 -9.98 0.27
C ALA A 359 20.89 -10.08 1.81
N ASP A 360 20.81 -8.93 2.48
CA ASP A 360 20.70 -8.88 3.94
C ASP A 360 19.38 -9.50 4.45
N LEU A 361 18.25 -9.21 3.79
CA LEU A 361 16.95 -9.79 4.16
C LEU A 361 16.94 -11.32 4.01
N LEU A 362 17.51 -11.83 2.93
CA LEU A 362 17.62 -13.28 2.70
C LEU A 362 18.48 -13.98 3.75
N LYS A 363 19.52 -13.29 4.24
CA LYS A 363 20.43 -13.83 5.25
C LYS A 363 19.86 -13.72 6.66
N ASN A 364 19.29 -12.57 7.00
CA ASN A 364 19.00 -12.17 8.37
C ASN A 364 17.51 -12.07 8.67
N GLY A 365 16.63 -12.28 7.70
CA GLY A 365 15.19 -12.15 7.87
C GLY A 365 14.72 -10.70 8.02
N LEU A 366 13.47 -10.55 8.44
CA LEU A 366 12.82 -9.26 8.64
C LEU A 366 11.85 -9.32 9.83
N MET A 367 11.88 -8.29 10.68
CA MET A 367 10.91 -8.15 11.76
C MET A 367 9.70 -7.33 11.31
N LEU A 368 8.49 -7.88 11.47
CA LEU A 368 7.23 -7.27 11.08
C LEU A 368 6.17 -7.46 12.17
N GLY A 369 5.32 -6.45 12.36
CA GLY A 369 4.22 -6.52 13.33
C GLY A 369 4.59 -5.97 14.72
N HIS A 370 3.83 -6.40 15.73
CA HIS A 370 3.94 -5.96 17.12
C HIS A 370 4.64 -7.04 17.96
N GLY A 371 5.26 -6.63 19.07
CA GLY A 371 5.89 -7.58 20.00
C GLY A 371 7.28 -8.08 19.57
N ALA A 372 7.95 -7.38 18.65
CA ALA A 372 9.30 -7.69 18.18
C ALA A 372 10.28 -8.03 19.32
N ALA A 373 10.35 -7.20 20.35
CA ALA A 373 11.22 -7.40 21.52
C ALA A 373 10.86 -8.63 22.37
N ARG A 374 9.67 -9.21 22.17
CA ARG A 374 9.17 -10.41 22.86
C ARG A 374 9.24 -11.65 21.97
N GLY A 375 9.96 -11.59 20.85
CA GLY A 375 10.11 -12.70 19.91
C GLY A 375 8.98 -12.86 18.90
N TYR A 376 8.08 -11.87 18.77
CA TYR A 376 7.03 -11.90 17.77
C TYR A 376 7.50 -11.32 16.45
N GLY A 377 6.92 -11.80 15.35
CA GLY A 377 7.01 -11.14 14.07
C GLY A 377 8.34 -11.31 13.35
N TRP A 378 9.11 -12.35 13.68
CA TRP A 378 10.31 -12.70 12.93
C TRP A 378 9.95 -13.47 11.67
N PHE A 379 10.33 -12.94 10.51
CA PHE A 379 10.13 -13.58 9.22
C PHE A 379 11.47 -14.00 8.61
N THR A 380 11.58 -15.25 8.19
CA THR A 380 12.60 -15.67 7.21
C THR A 380 12.17 -15.22 5.83
N VAL A 381 13.10 -14.70 5.04
CA VAL A 381 12.82 -14.16 3.70
C VAL A 381 13.47 -15.07 2.66
N ALA A 382 12.71 -15.46 1.64
CA ALA A 382 13.21 -16.20 0.49
C ALA A 382 12.85 -15.49 -0.82
N LYS A 383 13.61 -15.76 -1.88
CA LYS A 383 13.20 -15.41 -3.24
C LYS A 383 12.16 -16.41 -3.71
N ALA A 384 11.04 -15.94 -4.24
CA ALA A 384 10.14 -16.85 -4.94
C ALA A 384 10.80 -17.28 -6.26
N SER A 385 10.71 -18.57 -6.57
CA SER A 385 11.01 -19.08 -7.91
C SER A 385 10.08 -18.39 -8.93
N ARG A 386 10.62 -18.07 -10.11
CA ARG A 386 9.79 -17.65 -11.26
C ARG A 386 8.94 -18.85 -11.68
N GLY A 387 7.73 -18.94 -11.13
CA GLY A 387 6.67 -19.80 -11.64
C GLY A 387 6.09 -19.28 -12.95
#